data_AF-A0A524EVJ9-F1
#
_entry.id   AF-A0A524EVJ9-F1
#
_cell.length_a   1.000
_cell.length_b   1.000
_cell.length_c   1.000
_cell.angle_alpha   90.00
_cell.angle_beta   90.00
_cell.angle_gamma   90.00
#
_symmetry.space_group_name_H-M   'P 1'
#
loop_
_entity.id
_entity.type
_entity.pdbx_description
1 polymer ?
#
loop_
_entity_poly.entity_id
_entity_poly.type
_entity_poly.pdbx_seq_one_letter_code
_entity_poly.pdbx_strand_id
1 'polypeptide(L)' 'MDKGGLVYFQKTEADKEWDRRCEEEGFVGHPPYVEWFCEEHYPIAKKYSSLTRWEAMAAIKKELSSYPIEENEKK' A
#
# COMPACT_ATOMS: atom_id res chain seq x y z
N MET A 1 3.31 -10.08 17.83
CA MET A 1 3.85 -10.13 16.45
C MET A 1 2.87 -9.39 15.59
N ASP A 2 3.20 -8.17 15.18
CA ASP A 2 2.39 -7.39 14.25
C ASP A 2 2.34 -8.14 12.90
N LYS A 3 1.24 -8.84 12.62
CA LYS A 3 1.07 -9.65 11.40
C LYS A 3 0.65 -8.80 10.20
N GLY A 4 1.18 -7.59 10.12
CA GLY A 4 1.07 -6.78 8.91
C GLY A 4 1.85 -7.38 7.75
N GLY A 5 1.74 -6.78 6.58
CA GLY A 5 2.41 -7.27 5.39
C GLY A 5 2.61 -6.22 4.32
N LEU A 6 3.59 -6.46 3.46
CA LEU A 6 3.82 -5.67 2.26
C LEU A 6 2.80 -6.06 1.19
N VAL A 7 2.18 -5.05 0.59
CA VAL A 7 1.35 -5.19 -0.61
C VAL A 7 2.05 -4.49 -1.76
N TYR A 8 2.15 -5.19 -2.88
CA TYR A 8 2.72 -4.70 -4.13
C TYR A 8 1.57 -4.32 -5.04
N PHE A 9 1.60 -3.09 -5.53
CA PHE A 9 0.61 -2.54 -6.45
C PHE A 9 1.07 -2.66 -7.91
N GLN A 10 0.16 -2.44 -8.84
CA GLN A 10 0.49 -2.41 -10.26
C GLN A 10 1.46 -1.27 -10.56
N LYS A 11 2.56 -1.60 -11.24
CA LYS A 11 3.59 -0.66 -11.63
C LYS A 11 3.14 0.24 -12.78
N THR A 12 3.43 1.51 -12.67
CA THR A 12 3.41 2.51 -13.74
C THR A 12 4.73 2.50 -14.52
N GLU A 13 4.82 3.26 -15.62
CA GLU A 13 6.10 3.42 -16.34
C GLU A 13 7.17 4.11 -15.47
N ALA A 14 6.79 5.03 -14.58
CA ALA A 14 7.71 5.67 -13.64
C ALA A 14 8.26 4.66 -12.61
N ASP A 15 7.43 3.70 -12.19
CA ASP A 15 7.84 2.63 -11.28
C ASP A 15 8.85 1.67 -11.95
N LYS A 16 8.67 1.40 -13.24
CA LYS A 16 9.63 0.61 -14.02
C LYS A 16 10.96 1.34 -14.18
N GLU A 17 10.93 2.65 -14.38
CA GLU A 17 12.15 3.46 -14.43
C GLU A 17 12.84 3.51 -13.06
N TRP A 18 12.07 3.59 -11.99
CA TRP A 18 12.61 3.46 -10.63
C TRP A 18 13.32 2.11 -10.43
N ASP A 19 12.72 1.01 -10.89
CA ASP A 19 13.36 -0.32 -10.79
C ASP A 19 14.69 -0.39 -11.55
N ARG A 20 14.77 0.23 -12.74
CA ARG A 20 16.02 0.31 -13.51
C ARG A 20 17.09 1.08 -12.74
N ARG A 21 16.72 2.21 -12.14
CA ARG A 21 17.65 3.01 -11.32
C ARG A 21 18.13 2.25 -10.09
N CYS A 22 17.32 1.33 -9.55
CA CYS A 22 17.74 0.44 -8.48
C CYS A 22 18.83 -0.56 -8.85
N GLU A 23 19.08 -0.79 -10.14
CA GLU A 23 20.20 -1.60 -10.61
C GLU A 23 21.51 -0.78 -10.67
N GLU A 24 21.45 0.55 -10.55
CA GLU A 24 22.62 1.43 -10.53
C GLU A 24 23.36 1.34 -9.18
N GLU A 25 24.69 1.21 -9.24
CA GLU A 25 25.52 1.15 -8.05
C GLU A 25 25.37 2.42 -7.19
N GLY A 26 25.06 2.23 -5.91
CA GLY A 26 24.88 3.33 -4.96
C GLY A 26 23.46 3.91 -4.90
N PHE A 27 22.51 3.44 -5.72
CA PHE A 27 21.11 3.84 -5.59
C PHE A 27 20.39 3.04 -4.49
N VAL A 28 19.76 3.75 -3.55
CA VAL A 28 18.97 3.16 -2.46
C VAL A 28 17.65 3.89 -2.33
N GLY A 29 16.57 3.15 -2.09
CA GLY A 29 15.25 3.74 -1.88
C GLY A 29 14.16 2.70 -1.66
N HIS A 30 12.98 3.18 -1.26
CA HIS A 30 11.78 2.34 -1.17
C HIS A 30 11.06 2.30 -2.52
N PRO A 31 10.63 1.11 -2.99
CA PRO A 31 9.85 1.01 -4.21
C PRO A 31 8.54 1.80 -4.08
N PRO A 32 8.25 2.74 -5.01
CA PRO A 32 7.08 3.62 -4.93
C PRO A 32 5.74 2.90 -5.08
N TYR A 33 5.73 1.63 -5.51
CA TYR A 33 4.56 0.80 -5.72
C TYR A 33 4.35 -0.24 -4.61
N VAL A 34 5.07 -0.14 -3.49
CA VAL A 34 4.97 -1.07 -2.36
C VAL A 34 4.63 -0.31 -1.09
N GLU A 35 3.73 -0.86 -0.29
CA GLU A 35 3.32 -0.27 0.98
C GLU A 35 3.14 -1.35 2.05
N TRP A 36 3.46 -1.02 3.30
CA TRP A 36 3.20 -1.90 4.43
C TRP A 36 1.85 -1.58 5.06
N PHE A 37 1.06 -2.61 5.34
CA PHE A 37 -0.22 -2.50 6.03
C PHE A 37 -0.21 -3.31 7.32
N CYS A 38 -0.87 -2.81 8.36
CA CYS A 38 -1.09 -3.59 9.58
C CYS A 38 -2.04 -4.77 9.34
N GLU A 39 -2.12 -5.69 10.30
CA GLU A 39 -2.92 -6.93 10.21
C GLU A 39 -4.37 -6.69 9.79
N GLU A 40 -4.99 -5.61 10.28
CA GLU A 40 -6.38 -5.25 9.97
C GLU A 40 -6.57 -4.76 8.53
N HIS A 41 -5.65 -3.93 8.03
CA HIS A 41 -5.77 -3.30 6.72
C HIS A 41 -5.20 -4.16 5.58
N TYR A 42 -4.31 -5.10 5.90
CA TYR A 42 -3.64 -5.94 4.91
C TYR A 42 -4.60 -6.71 3.98
N PRO A 43 -5.66 -7.37 4.49
CA PRO A 43 -6.61 -8.08 3.62
C PRO A 43 -7.34 -7.14 2.64
N ILE A 44 -7.69 -5.92 3.09
CA ILE A 44 -8.38 -4.92 2.26
C ILE A 44 -7.43 -4.40 1.18
N ALA A 45 -6.21 -4.00 1.57
CA ALA A 45 -5.20 -3.53 0.64
C ALA A 45 -4.86 -4.57 -0.44
N LYS A 46 -4.81 -5.85 -0.06
CA LYS A 46 -4.53 -6.95 -0.99
C LYS A 46 -5.59 -7.08 -2.09
N LYS A 47 -6.87 -6.76 -1.83
CA LYS A 47 -7.95 -6.76 -2.85
C LYS A 47 -7.66 -5.78 -3.99
N TYR A 48 -6.98 -4.67 -3.69
CA TYR A 48 -6.68 -3.59 -4.63
C TYR A 48 -5.25 -3.65 -5.20
N SER A 49 -4.51 -4.73 -4.96
CA SER A 49 -3.14 -4.91 -5.46
C SER A 49 -3.01 -4.87 -6.98
N SER A 50 -4.10 -5.11 -7.72
CA SER A 50 -4.13 -5.00 -9.18
C SER A 50 -4.23 -3.56 -9.69
N LEU A 51 -4.49 -2.58 -8.83
CA LEU A 51 -4.53 -1.15 -9.19
C LEU A 51 -3.16 -0.52 -8.99
N THR A 52 -2.93 0.67 -9.56
CA THR A 52 -1.76 1.47 -9.20
C THR A 52 -1.83 1.89 -7.73
N ARG A 53 -0.69 2.20 -7.09
CA ARG A 53 -0.67 2.60 -5.68
C ARG A 53 -1.64 3.74 -5.40
N TRP A 54 -1.69 4.76 -6.26
CA TRP A 54 -2.56 5.92 -6.09
C TRP A 54 -4.05 5.55 -6.13
N GLU A 55 -4.46 4.74 -7.11
CA GLU A 55 -5.83 4.27 -7.23
C GLU A 55 -6.21 3.34 -6.06
N ALA A 56 -5.29 2.46 -5.66
CA ALA A 56 -5.48 1.56 -4.53
C ALA A 56 -5.67 2.34 -3.23
N MET A 57 -4.84 3.36 -2.94
CA MET A 57 -5.01 4.19 -1.74
C MET A 57 -6.36 4.90 -1.72
N ALA A 58 -6.82 5.42 -2.85
CA ALA A 58 -8.13 6.06 -2.96
C ALA A 58 -9.27 5.06 -2.70
N ALA A 59 -9.17 3.85 -3.26
CA ALA A 59 -10.16 2.79 -3.07
C ALA A 59 -10.18 2.25 -1.63
N ILE A 60 -9.00 1.99 -1.04
CA ILE A 60 -8.85 1.56 0.35
C ILE A 60 -9.44 2.62 1.29
N LYS A 61 -9.10 3.91 1.10
CA LYS A 61 -9.65 5.00 1.90
C LYS A 61 -11.18 5.05 1.81
N LYS A 62 -11.74 4.81 0.62
CA LYS A 62 -13.19 4.78 0.42
C LYS A 62 -13.85 3.57 1.11
N GLU A 63 -13.26 2.37 1.02
CA GLU A 63 -13.77 1.17 1.70
C GLU A 63 -13.73 1.35 3.23
N LEU A 64 -12.60 1.86 3.76
CA LEU A 64 -12.44 2.10 5.20
C LEU A 64 -13.30 3.25 5.72
N SER A 65 -13.49 4.32 4.96
CA SER A 65 -14.40 5.41 5.33
C SER A 65 -15.88 5.00 5.28
N SER A 66 -16.20 3.87 4.64
CA SER A 66 -17.54 3.30 4.61
C SER A 66 -17.77 2.30 5.76
N TYR A 67 -16.75 2.00 6.57
CA TYR A 67 -16.93 1.27 7.82
C TYR A 67 -17.47 2.22 8.90
N PRO A 68 -18.51 1.83 9.66
CA PRO A 68 -18.93 2.59 10.82
C PRO A 68 -17.76 2.63 11.81
N ILE A 69 -17.35 3.83 12.19
CA ILE A 69 -16.40 4.04 13.28
C ILE A 69 -17.18 3.62 14.54
N GLU A 70 -16.86 2.48 15.14
CA GLU A 70 -17.23 2.28 16.54
C GLU A 70 -16.37 3.28 17.34
N GLU A 71 -16.96 4.42 17.70
CA GLU A 71 -16.41 5.31 18.72
C GLU A 71 -16.26 4.50 20.01
N ASN A 72 -15.09 3.93 20.26
CA ASN A 72 -14.72 3.56 21.61
C ASN A 72 -14.34 4.86 22.34
N GLU A 73 -15.39 5.52 22.86
CA GLU A 73 -15.26 6.54 23.87
C GLU A 73 -14.42 6.01 25.04
N LYS A 74 -13.35 6.75 25.34
CA LYS A 74 -12.81 7.04 26.68
C LYS A 74 -12.93 5.94 27.74
N LYS A 75 -11.77 5.48 28.22
CA LYS A 75 -11.63 5.19 29.64
C LYS A 75 -10.27 5.62 30.18
#